data_AF-A0AAU9WVL7-F1
#
_entry.id   AF-A0AAU9WVL7-F1
#
_cell.length_a   1.000
_cell.length_b   1.000
_cell.length_c   1.000
_cell.angle_alpha   90.00
_cell.angle_beta   90.00
_cell.angle_gamma   90.00
#
_symmetry.space_group_name_H-M   'P 1'
#
loop_
_entity.id
_entity.type
_entity.pdbx_description
1 polymer ?
#
loop_
_entity_poly.entity_id
_entity_poly.type
_entity_poly.pdbx_seq_one_letter_code
_entity_poly.pdbx_strand_id
1 'polypeptide(L)'
;MATKKQPVVEWTDDHDILLLREMIASELFQFKKGSPDRGKIWESIQERLNKLDNPKFMIKEKRGVRDRWNLLQAKFKRTQREELQASGIDCELSEKDALIEELCEKEDSFSAKDKKKSDDKEAAEEIRKKAMERMASKKKIKRICWRQRQKEPKKRSEYSIRQQELELQRKEQEVRARQQELQTELLRKQTQQQVQISQALMTMMQNLVKK
;
A
#
# COMPACT_ATOMS: atom_id res chain seq x y z
N MET A 1 -44.02 37.94 -18.99
CA MET A 1 -43.14 37.43 -20.07
C MET A 1 -43.74 36.16 -20.62
N ALA A 2 -44.29 36.20 -21.84
CA ALA A 2 -44.84 34.99 -22.47
C ALA A 2 -43.67 34.07 -22.86
N THR A 3 -43.58 32.91 -22.20
CA THR A 3 -42.64 31.87 -22.59
C THR A 3 -43.09 31.34 -23.96
N LYS A 4 -42.35 31.69 -25.02
CA LYS A 4 -42.58 31.11 -26.35
C LYS A 4 -42.50 29.59 -26.21
N LYS A 5 -43.64 28.90 -26.36
CA LYS A 5 -43.69 27.42 -26.43
C LYS A 5 -42.75 27.00 -27.55
N GLN A 6 -41.69 26.29 -27.17
CA GLN A 6 -40.65 25.91 -28.10
C GLN A 6 -41.15 24.75 -28.98
N PRO A 7 -40.77 24.72 -30.28
CA PRO A 7 -41.12 23.61 -31.15
C PRO A 7 -40.49 22.33 -30.59
N VAL A 8 -41.35 21.37 -30.25
CA VAL A 8 -40.98 20.04 -29.80
C VAL A 8 -40.60 19.24 -31.04
N VAL A 9 -39.45 18.58 -31.02
CA VAL A 9 -39.06 17.65 -32.09
C VAL A 9 -40.09 16.51 -32.09
N GLU A 10 -40.76 16.31 -33.22
CA GLU A 10 -41.59 15.13 -33.45
C GLU A 10 -40.67 13.96 -33.81
N TRP A 11 -40.45 13.08 -32.84
CA TRP A 11 -39.62 11.90 -33.05
C TRP A 11 -40.41 10.80 -33.73
N THR A 12 -40.05 10.50 -34.98
CA THR A 12 -40.55 9.33 -35.73
C THR A 12 -39.59 8.16 -35.62
N ASP A 13 -39.97 7.00 -36.16
CA ASP A 13 -39.09 5.82 -36.18
C ASP A 13 -37.81 6.07 -36.98
N ASP A 14 -37.87 6.80 -38.09
CA ASP A 14 -36.68 7.18 -38.87
C ASP A 14 -35.72 8.06 -38.05
N HIS A 15 -36.26 8.98 -37.23
CA HIS A 15 -35.43 9.79 -36.32
C HIS A 15 -34.74 8.90 -35.28
N ASP A 16 -35.45 7.92 -34.75
CA ASP A 16 -34.90 6.99 -33.77
C ASP A 16 -33.82 6.10 -34.39
N ILE A 17 -34.05 5.53 -35.57
CA ILE A 17 -33.08 4.69 -36.28
C ILE A 17 -31.79 5.47 -36.55
N LEU A 18 -31.89 6.71 -37.04
CA LEU A 18 -30.72 7.56 -37.28
C LEU A 18 -30.00 7.93 -35.99
N LEU A 19 -30.72 8.23 -34.93
CA LEU A 19 -30.13 8.44 -33.61
C LEU A 19 -29.33 7.22 -33.16
N LEU A 20 -29.93 6.02 -33.24
CA LEU A 20 -29.30 4.78 -32.80
C LEU A 20 -28.05 4.46 -33.63
N ARG A 21 -28.14 4.58 -34.97
CA ARG A 21 -26.99 4.40 -35.87
C ARG A 21 -25.86 5.40 -35.55
N GLU A 22 -26.20 6.65 -35.31
CA GLU A 22 -25.22 7.68 -34.96
C GLU A 22 -24.56 7.42 -33.60
N MET A 23 -25.31 6.88 -32.62
CA MET A 23 -24.77 6.46 -31.33
C MET A 23 -23.79 5.29 -31.45
N ILE A 24 -24.07 4.33 -32.35
CA ILE A 24 -23.16 3.23 -32.68
C ILE A 24 -21.90 3.77 -33.34
N ALA A 25 -22.04 4.60 -34.38
CA ALA A 25 -20.92 5.17 -35.14
C ALA A 25 -20.02 6.06 -34.27
N SER A 26 -20.61 6.78 -33.31
CA SER A 26 -19.89 7.60 -32.35
C SER A 26 -19.29 6.82 -31.19
N GLU A 27 -19.52 5.50 -31.16
CA GLU A 27 -19.07 4.58 -30.11
C GLU A 27 -19.35 5.10 -28.70
N LEU A 28 -20.53 5.68 -28.48
CA LEU A 28 -20.84 6.44 -27.27
C LEU A 28 -20.51 5.70 -25.95
N PHE A 29 -20.73 4.38 -25.94
CA PHE A 29 -20.56 3.53 -24.76
C PHE A 29 -19.12 3.06 -24.53
N GLN A 30 -18.16 3.42 -25.38
CA GLN A 30 -16.74 3.18 -25.11
C GLN A 30 -16.19 4.05 -23.97
N PHE A 31 -16.93 5.09 -23.57
CA PHE A 31 -16.55 6.01 -22.51
C PHE A 31 -17.37 5.77 -21.23
N LYS A 32 -16.71 5.98 -20.09
CA LYS A 32 -17.32 5.83 -18.77
C LYS A 32 -18.57 6.67 -18.61
N LYS A 33 -19.60 6.08 -18.00
CA LYS A 33 -20.84 6.78 -17.66
C LYS A 33 -20.53 7.98 -16.76
N GLY A 34 -21.03 9.16 -17.15
CA GLY A 34 -20.77 10.41 -16.44
C GLY A 34 -19.42 11.05 -16.71
N SER A 35 -18.57 10.47 -17.58
CA SER A 35 -17.33 11.12 -17.99
C SER A 35 -17.59 12.39 -18.81
N PRO A 36 -16.73 13.40 -18.72
CA PRO A 36 -16.80 14.59 -19.57
C PRO A 36 -16.75 14.25 -21.07
N ASP A 37 -15.94 13.25 -21.45
CA ASP A 37 -15.78 12.84 -22.85
C ASP A 37 -17.06 12.23 -23.41
N ARG A 38 -17.75 11.37 -22.65
CA ARG A 38 -19.09 10.91 -23.03
C ARG A 38 -20.07 12.08 -23.16
N GLY A 39 -19.92 13.10 -22.32
CA GLY A 39 -20.67 14.35 -22.40
C GLY A 39 -20.47 15.13 -23.70
N LYS A 40 -19.25 15.14 -24.25
CA LYS A 40 -18.90 15.78 -25.54
C LYS A 40 -19.42 14.98 -26.73
N ILE A 41 -19.45 13.66 -26.64
CA ILE A 41 -20.00 12.82 -27.71
C ILE A 41 -21.51 13.05 -27.86
N TRP A 42 -22.23 13.19 -26.75
CA TRP A 42 -23.64 13.56 -26.80
C TRP A 42 -23.89 14.91 -27.49
N GLU A 43 -23.02 15.90 -27.28
CA GLU A 43 -23.02 17.17 -28.03
C GLU A 43 -22.74 16.93 -29.51
N SER A 44 -21.71 16.14 -29.83
CA SER A 44 -21.32 15.87 -31.21
C SER A 44 -22.40 15.10 -32.00
N ILE A 45 -23.07 14.14 -31.37
CA ILE A 45 -24.23 13.43 -31.93
C ILE A 45 -25.36 14.43 -32.21
N GLN A 46 -25.69 15.29 -31.24
CA GLN A 46 -26.72 16.31 -31.42
C GLN A 46 -26.41 17.26 -32.58
N GLU A 47 -25.16 17.72 -32.69
CA GLU A 47 -24.72 18.57 -33.81
C GLU A 47 -24.79 17.84 -35.15
N ARG A 48 -24.40 16.56 -35.22
CA ARG A 48 -24.46 15.76 -36.45
C ARG A 48 -25.89 15.49 -36.89
N LEU A 49 -26.77 15.13 -35.96
CA LEU A 49 -28.19 14.91 -36.26
C LEU A 49 -28.85 16.20 -36.79
N ASN A 50 -28.56 17.35 -36.19
CA ASN A 50 -29.08 18.64 -36.66
C ASN A 50 -28.55 19.09 -38.04
N LYS A 51 -27.47 18.49 -38.55
CA LYS A 51 -26.96 18.74 -39.90
C LYS A 51 -27.68 17.92 -40.97
N LEU A 52 -28.52 16.97 -40.59
CA LEU A 52 -29.30 16.16 -41.53
C LEU A 52 -30.51 16.96 -42.04
N ASP A 53 -30.68 16.97 -43.36
CA ASP A 53 -31.78 17.69 -44.00
C ASP A 53 -33.09 16.88 -43.97
N ASN A 54 -33.00 15.55 -43.96
CA ASN A 54 -34.15 14.65 -43.89
C ASN A 54 -33.80 13.35 -43.13
N PRO A 55 -34.52 13.02 -42.04
CA PRO A 55 -35.49 13.83 -41.34
C PRO A 55 -34.82 15.02 -40.62
N LYS A 56 -35.56 16.13 -40.50
CA LYS A 56 -35.02 17.38 -39.94
C LYS A 56 -35.02 17.35 -38.41
N PHE A 57 -33.84 17.31 -37.81
CA PHE A 57 -33.69 17.42 -36.37
C PHE A 57 -33.66 18.89 -35.91
N MET A 58 -34.45 19.21 -34.88
CA MET A 58 -34.45 20.53 -34.22
C MET A 58 -34.05 20.39 -32.74
N ILE A 59 -32.99 19.63 -32.49
CA ILE A 59 -32.55 19.32 -31.12
C ILE A 59 -31.70 20.47 -30.59
N LYS A 60 -32.19 21.22 -29.60
CA LYS A 60 -31.46 22.39 -29.05
C LYS A 60 -30.34 22.03 -28.08
N GLU A 61 -30.54 20.97 -27.30
CA GLU A 61 -29.62 20.55 -26.24
C GLU A 61 -29.33 19.06 -26.34
N LYS A 62 -28.09 18.66 -26.02
CA LYS A 62 -27.71 17.24 -25.90
C LYS A 62 -28.58 16.44 -24.93
N ARG A 63 -29.23 17.12 -23.98
CA ARG A 63 -30.19 16.49 -23.05
C ARG A 63 -31.36 15.85 -23.78
N GLY A 64 -31.87 16.48 -24.85
CA GLY A 64 -32.98 15.92 -25.63
C GLY A 64 -32.62 14.59 -26.30
N VAL A 65 -31.38 14.45 -26.78
CA VAL A 65 -30.85 13.20 -27.34
C VAL A 65 -30.81 12.10 -26.28
N ARG A 66 -30.25 12.43 -25.10
CA ARG A 66 -30.12 11.49 -24.00
C ARG A 66 -31.49 11.04 -23.46
N ASP A 67 -32.42 11.98 -23.31
CA ASP A 67 -33.76 11.68 -22.82
C ASP A 67 -34.52 10.78 -23.81
N ARG A 68 -34.32 10.99 -25.13
CA ARG A 68 -34.88 10.09 -26.15
C ARG A 68 -34.28 8.68 -26.08
N TRP A 69 -32.96 8.56 -25.96
CA TRP A 69 -32.31 7.25 -25.75
C TRP A 69 -32.86 6.52 -24.53
N ASN A 70 -32.95 7.21 -23.38
CA ASN A 70 -33.48 6.62 -22.15
C ASN A 70 -34.93 6.13 -22.32
N LEU A 71 -35.76 6.87 -23.07
CA LEU A 71 -37.13 6.48 -23.39
C LEU A 71 -37.16 5.22 -24.26
N LEU A 72 -36.34 5.14 -25.31
CA LEU A 72 -36.24 3.98 -26.19
C LEU A 72 -35.79 2.74 -25.42
N GLN A 73 -34.71 2.87 -24.64
CA GLN A 73 -34.20 1.80 -23.80
C GLN A 73 -35.25 1.31 -22.79
N ALA A 74 -36.00 2.23 -22.15
CA ALA A 74 -37.04 1.87 -21.19
C ALA A 74 -38.23 1.15 -21.85
N LYS A 75 -38.66 1.62 -23.03
CA LYS A 75 -39.72 0.97 -23.80
C LYS A 75 -39.32 -0.44 -24.23
N PHE A 76 -38.14 -0.60 -24.80
CA PHE A 76 -37.63 -1.89 -25.24
C PHE A 76 -37.53 -2.91 -24.10
N LYS A 77 -36.96 -2.52 -22.95
CA LYS A 77 -36.89 -3.39 -21.75
C LYS A 77 -38.26 -3.76 -21.20
N ARG A 78 -39.25 -2.90 -21.35
CA ARG A 78 -40.63 -3.17 -20.94
C ARG A 78 -41.28 -4.17 -21.89
N THR A 79 -41.20 -3.93 -23.20
CA THR A 79 -41.74 -4.83 -24.23
C THR A 79 -41.10 -6.22 -24.13
N GLN A 80 -39.77 -6.34 -24.06
CA GLN A 80 -39.10 -7.64 -23.87
C GLN A 80 -39.63 -8.40 -22.64
N ARG A 81 -39.85 -7.71 -21.50
CA ARG A 81 -40.39 -8.34 -20.29
C ARG A 81 -41.83 -8.83 -20.48
N GLU A 82 -42.66 -8.02 -21.14
CA GLU A 82 -44.06 -8.35 -21.41
C GLU A 82 -44.18 -9.53 -22.40
N GLU A 83 -43.39 -9.53 -23.48
CA GLU A 83 -43.34 -10.63 -24.47
C GLU A 83 -42.81 -11.94 -23.87
N LEU A 84 -41.72 -11.88 -23.09
CA LEU A 84 -41.19 -13.05 -22.38
C LEU A 84 -42.20 -13.64 -21.38
N GLN A 85 -43.02 -12.79 -20.76
CA GLN A 85 -44.06 -13.24 -19.82
C GLN A 85 -45.32 -13.78 -20.53
N ALA A 86 -45.67 -13.23 -21.70
CA ALA A 86 -46.91 -13.54 -22.39
C ALA A 86 -46.80 -14.72 -23.37
N SER A 87 -45.73 -14.78 -24.16
CA SER A 87 -45.65 -15.69 -25.31
C SER A 87 -44.64 -16.82 -25.14
N GLY A 88 -43.60 -16.65 -24.30
CA GLY A 88 -42.49 -17.61 -24.20
C GLY A 88 -41.75 -17.85 -25.52
N ILE A 89 -41.99 -17.02 -26.54
CA ILE A 89 -41.44 -17.10 -27.89
C ILE A 89 -40.90 -15.72 -28.25
N ASP A 90 -39.70 -15.70 -28.79
CA ASP A 90 -39.00 -14.51 -29.26
C ASP A 90 -39.70 -13.96 -30.52
N CYS A 91 -40.10 -12.68 -30.48
CA CYS A 91 -40.80 -12.02 -31.58
C CYS A 91 -39.78 -11.43 -32.56
N GLU A 92 -40.10 -11.33 -33.85
CA GLU A 92 -39.16 -10.80 -34.86
C GLU A 92 -38.73 -9.37 -34.51
N LEU A 93 -37.45 -9.22 -34.17
CA LEU A 93 -36.85 -7.93 -33.80
C LEU A 93 -36.84 -7.00 -35.01
N SER A 94 -37.54 -5.87 -34.90
CA SER A 94 -37.42 -4.77 -35.87
C SER A 94 -35.98 -4.27 -35.91
N GLU A 95 -35.54 -3.68 -37.04
CA GLU A 95 -34.20 -3.10 -37.15
C GLU A 95 -33.91 -2.14 -35.98
N LYS A 96 -34.91 -1.34 -35.59
CA LYS A 96 -34.83 -0.42 -34.46
C LYS A 96 -34.57 -1.15 -33.14
N ASP A 97 -35.19 -2.29 -32.94
CA ASP A 97 -35.07 -3.10 -31.73
C ASP A 97 -33.69 -3.77 -31.64
N ALA A 98 -33.19 -4.30 -32.76
CA ALA A 98 -31.84 -4.85 -32.87
C ALA A 98 -30.76 -3.79 -32.55
N LEU A 99 -30.94 -2.55 -33.04
CA LEU A 99 -30.03 -1.44 -32.74
C LEU A 99 -30.08 -1.03 -31.25
N ILE A 100 -31.26 -1.06 -30.62
CA ILE A 100 -31.40 -0.78 -29.18
C ILE A 100 -30.73 -1.88 -28.35
N GLU A 101 -30.88 -3.14 -28.74
CA GLU A 101 -30.26 -4.28 -28.09
C GLU A 101 -28.74 -4.20 -28.13
N GLU A 102 -28.15 -4.00 -29.32
CA GLU A 102 -26.70 -3.87 -29.49
C GLU A 102 -26.13 -2.73 -28.62
N LEU A 103 -26.82 -1.59 -28.58
CA LEU A 103 -26.42 -0.45 -27.75
C LEU A 103 -26.55 -0.75 -26.25
N CYS A 104 -27.55 -1.54 -25.83
CA CYS A 104 -27.67 -1.99 -24.44
C CYS A 104 -26.52 -2.93 -24.05
N GLU A 105 -26.19 -3.90 -24.89
CA GLU A 105 -25.08 -4.83 -24.66
C GLU A 105 -23.73 -4.10 -24.55
N LYS A 106 -23.50 -3.11 -25.42
CA LYS A 106 -22.32 -2.25 -25.35
C LYS A 106 -22.26 -1.44 -24.06
N GLU A 107 -23.39 -0.92 -23.57
CA GLU A 107 -23.44 -0.21 -22.29
C GLU A 107 -23.13 -1.15 -21.09
N ASP A 108 -23.68 -2.36 -21.10
CA ASP A 108 -23.51 -3.33 -20.00
C ASP A 108 -22.10 -3.94 -19.97
N SER A 109 -21.50 -4.24 -21.14
CA SER A 109 -20.12 -4.73 -21.23
C SER A 109 -19.10 -3.71 -20.73
N PHE A 110 -19.35 -2.41 -20.93
CA PHE A 110 -18.51 -1.36 -20.36
C PHE A 110 -18.71 -1.20 -18.85
N SER A 111 -19.96 -1.23 -18.38
CA SER A 111 -20.31 -1.23 -16.94
C SER A 111 -19.60 -2.37 -16.18
N ALA A 112 -19.54 -3.57 -16.77
CA ALA A 112 -18.81 -4.70 -16.20
C ALA A 112 -17.30 -4.45 -16.11
N LYS A 113 -16.68 -3.87 -17.15
CA LYS A 113 -15.25 -3.50 -17.15
C LYS A 113 -14.92 -2.41 -16.13
N ASP A 114 -15.80 -1.41 -15.99
CA ASP A 114 -15.65 -0.33 -15.02
C ASP A 114 -15.76 -0.82 -13.58
N LYS A 115 -16.72 -1.72 -13.28
CA LYS A 115 -16.84 -2.35 -11.96
C LYS A 115 -15.57 -3.12 -11.60
N LYS A 116 -15.05 -3.95 -12.51
CA LYS A 116 -13.80 -4.68 -12.30
C LYS A 116 -12.60 -3.75 -12.00
N LYS A 117 -12.48 -2.62 -12.72
CA LYS A 117 -11.44 -1.62 -12.44
C LYS A 117 -11.62 -0.90 -11.11
N SER A 118 -12.87 -0.70 -10.68
CA SER A 118 -13.18 -0.09 -9.38
C SER A 118 -12.78 -1.02 -8.23
N ASP A 119 -13.13 -2.30 -8.34
CA ASP A 119 -12.81 -3.31 -7.32
C ASP A 119 -11.29 -3.50 -7.18
N ASP A 120 -10.55 -3.51 -8.30
CA ASP A 120 -9.07 -3.55 -8.29
C ASP A 120 -8.47 -2.31 -7.61
N LYS A 121 -9.07 -1.13 -7.81
CA LYS A 121 -8.62 0.11 -7.17
C LYS A 121 -8.88 0.09 -5.66
N GLU A 122 -10.06 -0.39 -5.24
CA GLU A 122 -10.41 -0.51 -3.82
C GLU A 122 -9.50 -1.51 -3.11
N ALA A 123 -9.22 -2.66 -3.74
CA ALA A 123 -8.26 -3.64 -3.23
C ALA A 123 -6.85 -3.03 -3.08
N ALA A 124 -6.39 -2.24 -4.06
CA ALA A 124 -5.10 -1.56 -4.00
C ALA A 124 -5.05 -0.48 -2.89
N GLU A 125 -6.14 0.27 -2.69
CA GLU A 125 -6.23 1.26 -1.62
C GLU A 125 -6.25 0.60 -0.23
N GLU A 126 -6.94 -0.52 -0.07
CA GLU A 126 -6.92 -1.33 1.16
C GLU A 126 -5.52 -1.87 1.48
N ILE A 127 -4.79 -2.40 0.47
CA ILE A 127 -3.39 -2.84 0.66
C ILE A 127 -2.51 -1.66 1.08
N ARG A 128 -2.66 -0.48 0.43
CA ARG A 128 -1.92 0.73 0.78
C ARG A 128 -2.20 1.18 2.21
N LYS A 129 -3.46 1.15 2.63
CA LYS A 129 -3.88 1.51 4.00
C LYS A 129 -3.29 0.56 5.03
N LYS A 130 -3.39 -0.76 4.81
CA LYS A 130 -2.77 -1.78 5.68
C LYS A 130 -1.26 -1.61 5.77
N ALA A 131 -0.58 -1.27 4.67
CA ALA A 131 0.86 -1.00 4.68
C ALA A 131 1.21 0.26 5.51
N MET A 132 0.44 1.34 5.34
CA MET A 132 0.62 2.58 6.12
C MET A 132 0.37 2.36 7.62
N GLU A 133 -0.66 1.62 7.99
CA GLU A 133 -0.96 1.24 9.38
C GLU A 133 0.16 0.37 9.98
N ARG A 134 0.71 -0.58 9.22
CA ARG A 134 1.84 -1.40 9.66
C ARG A 134 3.09 -0.56 9.89
N MET A 135 3.37 0.42 9.04
CA MET A 135 4.49 1.35 9.21
C MET A 135 4.28 2.30 10.40
N ALA A 136 3.07 2.83 10.59
CA ALA A 136 2.72 3.66 11.74
C ALA A 136 2.85 2.87 13.06
N SER A 137 2.43 1.60 13.06
CA SER A 137 2.56 0.68 14.20
C SER A 137 4.02 0.39 14.53
N LYS A 138 4.85 0.08 13.52
CA LYS A 138 6.31 -0.06 13.70
C LYS A 138 6.96 1.21 14.26
N LYS A 139 6.54 2.40 13.79
CA LYS A 139 7.03 3.69 14.30
C LYS A 139 6.59 3.94 15.74
N LYS A 140 5.37 3.54 16.11
CA LYS A 140 4.84 3.62 17.49
C LYS A 140 5.60 2.67 18.43
N ILE A 141 5.85 1.43 18.02
CA ILE A 141 6.66 0.46 18.78
C ILE A 141 8.09 0.97 18.96
N LYS A 142 8.74 1.44 17.90
CA LYS A 142 10.09 2.02 17.98
C LYS A 142 10.12 3.18 18.98
N ARG A 143 9.14 4.09 18.91
CA ARG A 143 9.02 5.25 19.81
C ARG A 143 8.76 4.85 21.28
N ILE A 144 7.98 3.79 21.53
CA ILE A 144 7.78 3.22 22.88
C ILE A 144 9.08 2.62 23.41
N CYS A 145 9.80 1.85 22.58
CA CYS A 145 11.08 1.24 22.93
C CYS A 145 12.16 2.30 23.25
N TRP A 146 12.24 3.38 22.47
CA TRP A 146 13.10 4.53 22.78
C TRP A 146 12.71 5.21 24.11
N ARG A 147 11.42 5.30 24.43
CA ARG A 147 10.93 5.92 25.67
C ARG A 147 11.13 5.05 26.91
N GLN A 148 11.13 3.72 26.76
CA GLN A 148 11.47 2.77 27.83
C GLN A 148 12.98 2.73 28.08
N ARG A 149 13.82 2.82 27.04
CA ARG A 149 15.29 2.82 27.17
C ARG A 149 15.85 4.06 27.89
N GLN A 150 15.06 5.12 28.01
CA GLN A 150 15.38 6.34 28.79
C GLN A 150 14.95 6.24 30.26
N LYS A 151 14.14 5.24 30.65
CA LYS A 151 13.61 5.08 32.02
C LYS A 151 14.27 3.96 32.82
N GLU A 152 15.15 3.15 32.23
CA GLU A 152 15.94 2.19 33.02
C GLU A 152 17.14 2.90 33.68
N PRO A 153 17.32 2.78 35.01
CA PRO A 153 18.48 3.34 35.68
C PRO A 153 19.71 2.49 35.34
N LYS A 154 20.48 2.94 34.35
CA LYS A 154 21.80 2.41 33.97
C LYS A 154 22.81 2.31 35.14
N LYS A 155 22.51 2.97 36.27
CA LYS A 155 23.38 3.08 37.45
C LYS A 155 23.54 1.78 38.27
N ARG A 156 22.61 0.81 38.18
CA ARG A 156 22.70 -0.44 38.99
C ARG A 156 23.71 -1.45 38.44
N SER A 157 23.98 -1.42 37.13
CA SER A 157 24.95 -2.31 36.47
C SER A 157 26.39 -1.83 36.61
N GLU A 158 26.65 -0.52 36.50
CA GLU A 158 28.00 0.05 36.65
C GLU A 158 28.59 -0.16 38.04
N TYR A 159 27.79 -0.08 39.09
CA TYR A 159 28.27 -0.31 40.46
C TYR A 159 28.77 -1.74 40.67
N SER A 160 28.04 -2.73 40.12
CA SER A 160 28.42 -4.14 40.22
C SER A 160 29.71 -4.45 39.45
N ILE A 161 29.87 -3.87 38.25
CA ILE A 161 31.08 -4.06 37.43
C ILE A 161 32.29 -3.43 38.13
N ARG A 162 32.14 -2.23 38.69
CA ARG A 162 33.21 -1.53 39.39
C ARG A 162 33.65 -2.22 40.68
N GLN A 163 32.74 -2.87 41.40
CA GLN A 163 33.09 -3.68 42.58
C GLN A 163 33.93 -4.90 42.18
N GLN A 164 33.53 -5.61 41.11
CA GLN A 164 34.25 -6.77 40.62
C GLN A 164 35.66 -6.42 40.11
N GLU A 165 35.81 -5.25 39.47
CA GLU A 165 37.10 -4.74 39.00
C GLU A 165 38.04 -4.38 40.16
N LEU A 166 37.52 -3.76 41.22
CA LEU A 166 38.29 -3.46 42.43
C LEU A 166 38.73 -4.74 43.17
N GLU A 167 37.88 -5.76 43.22
CA GLU A 167 38.24 -7.06 43.80
C GLU A 167 39.36 -7.76 43.01
N LEU A 168 39.30 -7.72 41.68
CA LEU A 168 40.35 -8.29 40.82
C LEU A 168 41.68 -7.57 41.01
N GLN A 169 41.67 -6.23 41.08
CA GLN A 169 42.89 -5.45 41.33
C GLN A 169 43.51 -5.78 42.70
N ARG A 170 42.70 -5.94 43.75
CA ARG A 170 43.19 -6.35 45.08
C ARG A 170 43.86 -7.73 45.04
N LYS A 171 43.23 -8.70 44.37
CA LYS A 171 43.80 -10.05 44.21
C LYS A 171 45.11 -10.02 43.44
N GLU A 172 45.20 -9.21 42.38
CA GLU A 172 46.44 -9.08 41.61
C GLU A 172 47.57 -8.47 42.44
N GLN A 173 47.27 -7.43 43.23
CA GLN A 173 48.24 -6.83 44.16
C GLN A 173 48.71 -7.83 45.22
N GLU A 174 47.80 -8.63 45.78
CA GLU A 174 48.14 -9.66 46.77
C GLU A 174 49.03 -10.75 46.16
N VAL A 175 48.72 -11.23 44.95
CA VAL A 175 49.56 -12.20 44.24
C VAL A 175 50.95 -11.62 43.96
N ARG A 176 51.03 -10.35 43.54
CA ARG A 176 52.31 -9.68 43.30
C ARG A 176 53.14 -9.53 44.58
N ALA A 177 52.49 -9.19 45.70
CA ALA A 177 53.14 -9.12 47.02
C ALA A 177 53.68 -10.49 47.44
N ARG A 178 52.88 -11.56 47.32
CA ARG A 178 53.32 -12.94 47.63
C ARG A 178 54.49 -13.39 46.74
N GLN A 179 54.49 -13.03 45.47
CA GLN A 179 55.61 -13.32 44.56
C GLN A 179 56.90 -12.61 45.01
N GLN A 180 56.81 -11.34 45.43
CA GLN A 180 57.94 -10.60 45.97
C GLN A 180 58.43 -11.22 47.29
N GLU A 181 57.53 -11.56 48.20
CA GLU A 181 57.86 -12.24 49.46
C GLU A 181 58.62 -13.55 49.19
N LEU A 182 58.11 -14.39 48.29
CA LEU A 182 58.77 -15.65 47.90
C LEU A 182 60.18 -15.41 47.31
N GLN A 183 60.33 -14.41 46.45
CA GLN A 183 61.65 -14.03 45.93
C GLN A 183 62.60 -13.58 47.05
N THR A 184 62.11 -12.77 47.99
CA THR A 184 62.94 -12.33 49.12
C THR A 184 63.30 -13.48 50.06
N GLU A 185 62.39 -14.43 50.29
CA GLU A 185 62.65 -15.61 51.11
C GLU A 185 63.70 -16.52 50.46
N LEU A 186 63.61 -16.73 49.15
CA LEU A 186 64.61 -17.50 48.40
C LEU A 186 65.99 -16.86 48.50
N LEU A 187 66.08 -15.54 48.31
CA LEU A 187 67.34 -14.80 48.42
C LEU A 187 67.92 -14.88 49.85
N ARG A 188 67.07 -14.79 50.87
CA ARG A 188 67.47 -14.98 52.28
C ARG A 188 68.03 -16.37 52.52
N LYS A 189 67.38 -17.43 52.02
CA LYS A 189 67.87 -18.81 52.14
C LYS A 189 69.21 -19.00 51.45
N GLN A 190 69.38 -18.47 50.23
CA GLN A 190 70.64 -18.52 49.50
C GLN A 190 71.77 -17.79 50.26
N THR A 191 71.48 -16.60 50.79
CA THR A 191 72.44 -15.83 51.58
C THR A 191 72.84 -16.57 52.85
N GLN A 192 71.86 -17.17 53.55
CA GLN A 192 72.11 -17.96 54.76
C GLN A 192 72.98 -19.19 54.46
N GLN A 193 72.73 -19.89 53.34
CA GLN A 193 73.58 -20.99 52.89
C GLN A 193 75.02 -20.53 52.58
N GLN A 194 75.19 -19.41 51.88
CA GLN A 194 76.52 -18.84 51.63
C GLN A 194 77.26 -18.51 52.94
N VAL A 195 76.57 -17.92 53.91
CA VAL A 195 77.14 -17.62 55.24
C VAL A 195 77.54 -18.92 55.95
N GLN A 196 76.69 -19.95 55.96
CA GLN A 196 77.01 -21.24 56.57
C GLN A 196 78.22 -21.92 55.91
N ILE A 197 78.32 -21.90 54.58
CA ILE A 197 79.48 -22.43 53.84
C ILE A 197 80.74 -21.64 54.20
N SER A 198 80.67 -20.30 54.22
CA SER A 198 81.81 -19.46 54.58
C SER A 198 82.28 -19.68 56.02
N GLN A 199 81.35 -19.87 56.97
CA GLN A 199 81.66 -20.20 58.36
C GLN A 199 82.28 -21.60 58.48
N ALA A 200 81.77 -22.60 57.75
CA ALA A 200 82.33 -23.95 57.73
C ALA A 200 83.76 -23.97 57.15
N LEU A 201 84.01 -23.23 56.06
CA LEU A 201 85.35 -23.06 55.49
C LEU A 201 86.30 -22.37 56.47
N MET A 202 85.88 -21.28 57.13
CA MET A 202 86.68 -20.63 58.16
C MET A 202 87.01 -21.57 59.32
N THR A 203 86.05 -22.40 59.74
CA THR A 203 86.26 -23.38 60.81
C THR A 203 87.26 -24.46 60.40
N MET A 204 87.17 -24.97 59.17
CA MET A 204 88.15 -25.93 58.62
C MET A 204 89.55 -25.33 58.50
N MET A 205 89.68 -24.09 58.01
CA MET A 205 90.98 -23.39 57.97
C MET A 205 91.57 -23.18 59.37
N GLN A 206 90.76 -22.79 60.36
CA GLN A 206 91.21 -22.67 61.74
C GLN A 206 91.69 -24.01 62.32
N ASN A 207 91.07 -25.13 61.93
CA ASN A 207 91.49 -26.47 62.35
C ASN A 207 92.77 -26.95 61.63
N LEU A 208 93.05 -26.47 60.42
CA LEU A 208 94.29 -26.76 59.69
C LEU A 208 95.48 -25.92 60.17
N VAL A 209 95.26 -24.69 60.65
CA VAL A 209 96.31 -23.84 61.25
C VAL A 209 96.65 -24.28 62.68
N LYS A 210 95.78 -25.06 63.33
CA LYS A 210 95.98 -25.60 64.69
C LYS A 210 96.60 -27.00 64.73
N LYS A 211 97.12 -27.51 63.61
CA LYS A 211 97.92 -28.74 63.54
C LYS A 211 99.40 -28.43 63.37
#